data_AF-A0A8J5CN46-F1
#
_entry.id   AF-A0A8J5CN46-F1
#
_cell.length_a   1.000
_cell.length_b   1.000
_cell.length_c   1.000
_cell.angle_alpha   90.00
_cell.angle_beta   90.00
_cell.angle_gamma   90.00
#
_symmetry.space_group_name_H-M   'P 1'
#
loop_
_entity.id
_entity.type
_entity.pdbx_description
1 polymer ?
#
loop_
_entity_poly.entity_id
_entity_poly.type
_entity_poly.pdbx_seq_one_letter_code
_entity_poly.pdbx_strand_id
1 'polypeptide(L)'
;MMMVVMMVVMVVIVVVMVVMMMVVVVMVVVMMVVMVVVMVVIMVLMVMVMMVVMMVVVMMVVMVVVMVVVMMVVMVAIVVVMMVVMVMMMMVVMKRNLCSSRSDKCQEEEEEEEEEEEKKRKGKRNTSAGTSFLIWDVGGQEKIRPLWRSYTRCTDGIVFVVDSVDLERLEEARCELYKTAKLPENAQVPILVLANKQDLPGAKDPLEVERLLGIAELGNTHLWHIQPACAITGEGLDDALEHLYDMIHKQRRLAKTSKKRPR
;
A
#
# COMPACT_ATOMS: atom_id res chain seq x y z
N MET A 1 -75.39 11.29 -91.86
CA MET A 1 -74.20 12.03 -91.39
C MET A 1 -74.37 12.52 -89.95
N MET A 2 -75.40 13.30 -89.62
CA MET A 2 -75.62 13.84 -88.26
C MET A 2 -75.76 12.76 -87.15
N MET A 3 -76.50 11.67 -87.37
CA MET A 3 -76.59 10.55 -86.41
C MET A 3 -75.23 9.87 -86.13
N VAL A 4 -74.43 9.66 -87.16
CA VAL A 4 -73.10 9.04 -87.02
C VAL A 4 -72.16 9.95 -86.23
N VAL A 5 -72.20 11.26 -86.50
CA VAL A 5 -71.42 12.26 -85.75
C VAL A 5 -71.83 12.28 -84.28
N MET A 6 -73.12 12.27 -83.96
CA MET A 6 -73.61 12.22 -82.56
C MET A 6 -73.19 10.93 -81.85
N MET A 7 -73.23 9.79 -82.53
CA MET A 7 -72.79 8.51 -81.98
C MET A 7 -71.29 8.52 -81.65
N VAL A 8 -70.45 9.03 -82.56
CA VAL A 8 -69.00 9.16 -82.33
C VAL A 8 -68.72 10.10 -81.16
N VAL A 9 -69.40 11.26 -81.10
CA VAL A 9 -69.25 12.21 -79.99
C VAL A 9 -69.64 11.58 -78.65
N MET A 10 -70.76 10.84 -78.60
CA MET A 10 -71.18 10.15 -77.39
C MET A 10 -70.16 9.10 -76.94
N VAL A 11 -69.64 8.29 -77.88
CA VAL A 11 -68.61 7.28 -77.57
C VAL A 11 -67.35 7.95 -77.03
N VAL A 12 -66.90 9.05 -77.65
CA VAL A 12 -65.73 9.80 -77.17
C VAL A 12 -65.96 10.35 -75.76
N ILE A 13 -67.13 10.94 -75.47
CA ILE A 13 -67.46 11.43 -74.13
C ILE A 13 -67.43 10.29 -73.11
N VAL A 14 -68.05 9.15 -73.42
CA VAL A 14 -68.06 7.98 -72.53
C VAL A 14 -66.63 7.49 -72.27
N VAL A 15 -65.81 7.37 -73.32
CA VAL A 15 -64.41 6.96 -73.19
C VAL A 15 -63.63 7.95 -72.31
N VAL A 16 -63.79 9.25 -72.52
CA VAL A 16 -63.13 10.29 -71.72
C VAL A 16 -63.58 10.22 -70.26
N MET A 17 -64.88 10.03 -69.98
CA MET A 17 -65.40 9.88 -68.62
C MET A 17 -64.83 8.64 -67.91
N VAL A 18 -64.76 7.50 -68.62
CA VAL A 18 -64.17 6.27 -68.09
C VAL A 18 -62.68 6.45 -67.78
N VAL A 19 -61.93 7.08 -68.69
CA VAL A 19 -60.50 7.39 -68.48
C VAL A 19 -60.32 8.32 -67.27
N MET A 20 -61.12 9.39 -67.17
CA MET A 20 -61.08 10.30 -66.02
C MET A 20 -61.39 9.56 -64.70
N MET A 21 -62.42 8.70 -64.69
CA MET A 21 -62.76 7.89 -63.53
C MET A 21 -61.60 6.95 -63.14
N MET A 22 -60.96 6.30 -64.12
CA MET A 22 -59.79 5.45 -63.88
C MET A 22 -58.63 6.25 -63.29
N VAL A 23 -58.33 7.45 -63.81
CA VAL A 23 -57.28 8.32 -63.26
C VAL A 23 -57.59 8.69 -61.81
N VAL A 24 -58.84 9.04 -61.49
CA VAL A 24 -59.25 9.34 -60.11
C VAL A 24 -59.06 8.12 -59.20
N VAL A 25 -59.49 6.93 -59.64
CA VAL A 25 -59.31 5.69 -58.88
C VAL A 25 -57.83 5.40 -58.63
N VAL A 26 -56.98 5.52 -59.65
CA VAL A 26 -55.52 5.31 -59.51
C VAL A 26 -54.92 6.31 -58.52
N MET A 27 -55.28 7.60 -58.61
CA MET A 27 -54.79 8.63 -57.68
C MET A 27 -55.18 8.31 -56.23
N VAL A 28 -56.43 7.88 -55.99
CA VAL A 28 -56.90 7.48 -54.66
C VAL A 28 -56.11 6.28 -54.14
N VAL A 29 -55.90 5.24 -54.97
CA VAL A 29 -55.10 4.07 -54.58
C VAL A 29 -53.66 4.45 -54.24
N VAL A 30 -53.02 5.30 -55.07
CA VAL A 30 -51.66 5.79 -54.81
C VAL A 30 -51.60 6.55 -53.49
N MET A 31 -52.54 7.45 -53.22
CA MET A 31 -52.60 8.18 -51.95
C MET A 31 -52.77 7.24 -50.75
N MET A 32 -53.60 6.21 -50.86
CA MET A 32 -53.77 5.21 -49.80
C MET A 32 -52.46 4.45 -49.55
N VAL A 33 -51.78 3.99 -50.60
CA VAL A 33 -50.48 3.29 -50.47
C VAL A 33 -49.45 4.22 -49.83
N VAL A 34 -49.36 5.47 -50.25
CA VAL A 34 -48.45 6.46 -49.65
C VAL A 34 -48.75 6.65 -48.17
N MET A 35 -50.02 6.80 -47.78
CA MET A 35 -50.37 6.93 -46.36
C MET A 35 -49.98 5.69 -45.55
N VAL A 36 -50.21 4.48 -46.08
CA VAL A 36 -49.79 3.23 -45.42
C VAL A 36 -48.28 3.18 -45.27
N VAL A 37 -47.52 3.50 -46.32
CA VAL A 37 -46.05 3.54 -46.27
C VAL A 37 -45.57 4.54 -45.22
N VAL A 38 -46.15 5.74 -45.19
CA VAL A 38 -45.82 6.78 -44.19
C VAL A 38 -46.11 6.29 -42.77
N MET A 39 -47.27 5.65 -42.53
CA MET A 39 -47.59 5.08 -41.22
C MET A 39 -46.59 4.00 -40.80
N VAL A 40 -46.21 3.11 -41.72
CA VAL A 40 -45.21 2.06 -41.44
C VAL A 40 -43.84 2.68 -41.14
N VAL A 41 -43.41 3.69 -41.90
CA VAL A 41 -42.15 4.40 -41.65
C VAL A 41 -42.16 5.07 -40.28
N ILE A 42 -43.24 5.77 -39.91
CA ILE A 42 -43.37 6.39 -38.58
C ILE A 42 -43.33 5.32 -37.49
N MET A 43 -44.02 4.19 -37.65
CA MET A 43 -44.00 3.10 -36.69
C MET A 43 -42.59 2.53 -36.49
N VAL A 44 -41.85 2.30 -37.58
CA VAL A 44 -40.46 1.83 -37.53
C VAL A 44 -39.56 2.85 -36.84
N LEU A 45 -39.71 4.14 -37.17
CA LEU A 45 -38.95 5.22 -36.53
C LEU A 45 -39.23 5.28 -35.02
N MET A 46 -40.49 5.17 -34.60
CA MET A 46 -40.85 5.13 -33.17
C MET A 46 -40.22 3.94 -32.46
N VAL A 47 -40.22 2.75 -33.07
CA VAL A 47 -39.56 1.57 -32.52
C VAL A 47 -38.05 1.79 -32.40
N MET A 48 -37.39 2.34 -33.42
CA MET A 48 -35.96 2.66 -33.37
C MET A 48 -35.65 3.66 -32.24
N VAL A 49 -36.45 4.72 -32.11
CA VAL A 49 -36.30 5.71 -31.03
C VAL A 49 -36.46 5.05 -29.67
N MET A 50 -37.49 4.22 -29.47
CA MET A 50 -37.67 3.48 -28.21
C MET A 50 -36.48 2.57 -27.89
N MET A 51 -35.91 1.87 -28.89
CA MET A 51 -34.71 1.04 -28.70
C MET A 51 -33.49 1.88 -28.27
N VAL A 52 -33.27 3.03 -28.90
CA VAL A 52 -32.17 3.94 -28.54
C VAL A 52 -32.36 4.48 -27.13
N VAL A 53 -33.57 4.92 -26.77
CA VAL A 53 -33.89 5.39 -25.41
C VAL A 53 -33.63 4.29 -24.39
N MET A 54 -34.10 3.07 -24.65
CA MET A 54 -33.83 1.93 -23.76
C MET A 54 -32.33 1.66 -23.61
N MET A 55 -31.55 1.71 -24.70
CA MET A 55 -30.10 1.53 -24.65
C MET A 55 -29.42 2.60 -23.77
N VAL A 56 -29.81 3.88 -23.93
CA VAL A 56 -29.27 4.98 -23.13
C VAL A 56 -29.63 4.81 -21.65
N VAL A 57 -30.86 4.42 -21.34
CA VAL A 57 -31.30 4.14 -19.96
C VAL A 57 -30.47 3.01 -19.36
N VAL A 58 -30.25 1.92 -20.09
CA VAL A 58 -29.41 0.80 -19.64
C VAL A 58 -27.98 1.28 -19.36
N MET A 59 -27.37 2.05 -20.27
CA MET A 59 -26.03 2.59 -20.06
C MET A 59 -25.96 3.50 -18.82
N MET A 60 -26.97 4.34 -18.61
CA MET A 60 -27.06 5.20 -17.42
C MET A 60 -27.13 4.38 -16.13
N VAL A 61 -27.97 3.33 -16.11
CA VAL A 61 -28.09 2.43 -14.95
C VAL A 61 -26.76 1.72 -14.68
N VAL A 62 -26.09 1.21 -15.72
CA VAL A 62 -24.77 0.56 -15.58
C VAL A 62 -23.75 1.52 -14.98
N MET A 63 -23.68 2.76 -15.48
CA MET A 63 -22.77 3.78 -14.94
C MET A 63 -23.03 4.06 -13.45
N VAL A 64 -24.31 4.19 -13.05
CA VAL A 64 -24.69 4.39 -11.64
C VAL A 64 -24.28 3.20 -10.78
N VAL A 65 -24.55 1.97 -11.23
CA VAL A 65 -24.18 0.76 -10.50
C VAL A 65 -22.66 0.69 -10.33
N VAL A 66 -21.89 0.97 -11.37
CA VAL A 66 -20.42 1.00 -11.30
C VAL A 66 -19.94 2.02 -10.28
N MET A 67 -20.48 3.25 -10.29
CA MET A 67 -20.13 4.25 -9.27
C MET A 67 -20.41 3.76 -7.85
N VAL A 68 -21.58 3.17 -7.61
CA VAL A 68 -21.95 2.65 -6.28
C VAL A 68 -20.99 1.55 -5.83
N VAL A 69 -20.68 0.60 -6.72
CA VAL A 69 -19.72 -0.48 -6.42
C VAL A 69 -18.35 0.08 -6.08
N VAL A 70 -17.85 1.04 -6.86
CA VAL A 70 -16.56 1.70 -6.59
C VAL A 70 -16.59 2.38 -5.22
N MET A 71 -17.66 3.12 -4.89
CA MET A 71 -17.80 3.75 -3.57
C MET A 71 -17.80 2.72 -2.42
N MET A 72 -18.49 1.58 -2.59
CA MET A 72 -18.47 0.50 -1.60
C MET A 72 -17.08 -0.09 -1.41
N VAL A 73 -16.34 -0.35 -2.50
CA VAL A 73 -14.96 -0.87 -2.44
C VAL A 73 -14.04 0.11 -1.71
N VAL A 74 -14.13 1.40 -2.03
CA VAL A 74 -13.36 2.45 -1.34
C VAL A 74 -13.71 2.50 0.15
N MET A 75 -14.99 2.43 0.51
CA MET A 75 -15.43 2.40 1.90
C MET A 75 -14.83 1.20 2.65
N VAL A 76 -14.89 0.00 2.07
CA VAL A 76 -14.31 -1.22 2.66
C VAL A 76 -12.79 -1.08 2.81
N ALA A 77 -12.10 -0.55 1.80
CA ALA A 77 -10.66 -0.32 1.87
C ALA A 77 -10.28 0.63 3.01
N ILE A 78 -11.02 1.73 3.18
CA ILE A 78 -10.82 2.66 4.30
C ILE A 78 -11.01 1.95 5.64
N VAL A 79 -12.08 1.17 5.80
CA VAL A 79 -12.35 0.42 7.04
C VAL A 79 -11.22 -0.58 7.34
N VAL A 80 -10.73 -1.32 6.33
CA VAL A 80 -9.62 -2.26 6.48
C VAL A 80 -8.35 -1.53 6.91
N VAL A 81 -8.01 -0.41 6.27
CA VAL A 81 -6.84 0.41 6.65
C VAL A 81 -6.98 0.89 8.09
N MET A 82 -8.15 1.39 8.49
CA MET A 82 -8.40 1.80 9.88
C MET A 82 -8.27 0.62 10.86
N MET A 83 -8.75 -0.57 10.50
CA MET A 83 -8.58 -1.79 11.29
C MET A 83 -7.10 -2.16 11.45
N VAL A 84 -6.32 -2.15 10.37
CA VAL A 84 -4.88 -2.45 10.42
C VAL A 84 -4.15 -1.43 11.30
N VAL A 85 -4.45 -0.14 11.15
CA VAL A 85 -3.89 0.92 12.00
C VAL A 85 -4.29 0.72 13.46
N MET A 86 -5.55 0.38 13.74
CA MET A 86 -6.03 0.09 15.10
C MET A 86 -5.34 -1.14 15.71
N VAL A 87 -5.18 -2.22 14.94
CA VAL A 87 -4.48 -3.44 15.38
C VAL A 87 -2.99 -3.15 15.61
N MET A 88 -2.34 -2.41 14.70
CA MET A 88 -0.96 -1.96 14.91
C MET A 88 -0.84 -1.10 16.18
N MET A 89 -1.76 -0.16 16.38
CA MET A 89 -1.79 0.67 17.59
C MET A 89 -2.04 -0.17 18.84
N MET A 90 -2.93 -1.17 18.78
CA MET A 90 -3.18 -2.12 19.87
C MET A 90 -1.96 -2.98 20.18
N MET A 91 -1.24 -3.50 19.17
CA MET A 91 0.02 -4.21 19.36
C MET A 91 1.08 -3.31 20.03
N VAL A 92 1.16 -2.04 19.60
CA VAL A 92 2.03 -1.06 20.26
C VAL A 92 1.63 -0.90 21.72
N VAL A 93 0.34 -0.69 22.03
CA VAL A 93 -0.19 -0.55 23.40
C VAL A 93 0.04 -1.82 24.24
N MET A 94 -0.20 -3.00 23.68
CA MET A 94 0.03 -4.29 24.34
C MET A 94 1.52 -4.49 24.63
N LYS A 95 2.42 -4.07 23.74
CA LYS A 95 3.86 -4.02 23.99
C LYS A 95 4.22 -3.01 25.09
N ARG A 96 3.52 -1.86 25.19
CA ARG A 96 3.69 -0.94 26.34
C ARG A 96 3.29 -1.61 27.66
N ASN A 97 2.18 -2.36 27.67
CA ASN A 97 1.68 -3.05 28.86
C ASN A 97 2.58 -4.23 29.25
N LEU A 98 3.08 -5.02 28.28
CA LEU A 98 4.08 -6.06 28.53
C LEU A 98 5.38 -5.48 29.10
N CYS A 99 5.84 -4.34 28.57
CA CYS A 99 7.05 -3.68 29.08
C CYS A 99 6.82 -3.02 30.48
N SER A 100 5.56 -2.73 30.84
CA SER A 100 5.16 -2.34 32.20
C SER A 100 5.11 -3.53 33.16
N SER A 101 4.69 -4.71 32.72
CA SER A 101 4.66 -5.95 33.53
C SER A 101 6.02 -6.65 33.66
N ARG A 102 6.97 -6.40 32.75
CA ARG A 102 8.35 -6.94 32.85
C ARG A 102 9.17 -6.35 34.00
N SER A 103 8.64 -5.33 34.69
CA SER A 103 9.23 -4.86 35.94
C SER A 103 8.97 -5.81 37.13
N ASP A 104 7.97 -6.72 37.06
CA ASP A 104 7.56 -7.54 38.21
C ASP A 104 7.48 -9.07 38.00
N LYS A 105 7.62 -9.63 36.77
CA LYS A 105 7.34 -11.07 36.53
C LYS A 105 8.44 -11.96 35.90
N CYS A 106 9.63 -11.46 35.55
CA CYS A 106 10.67 -12.28 34.90
C CYS A 106 11.58 -13.04 35.90
N GLN A 107 11.02 -13.84 36.80
CA GLN A 107 11.86 -14.81 37.53
C GLN A 107 11.24 -16.18 37.85
N GLU A 108 9.97 -16.48 37.53
CA GLU A 108 9.39 -17.78 37.91
C GLU A 108 8.63 -18.57 36.83
N GLU A 109 8.32 -18.02 35.64
CA GLU A 109 7.48 -18.73 34.65
C GLU A 109 8.24 -19.28 33.40
N GLU A 110 9.54 -19.02 33.22
CA GLU A 110 10.30 -19.46 32.02
C GLU A 110 11.14 -20.75 32.23
N GLU A 111 11.28 -21.29 33.46
CA GLU A 111 12.07 -22.51 33.71
C GLU A 111 11.29 -23.83 33.46
N GLU A 112 9.96 -23.81 33.35
CA GLU A 112 9.15 -25.05 33.19
C GLU A 112 8.85 -25.45 31.73
N GLU A 113 8.91 -24.53 30.75
CA GLU A 113 8.62 -24.85 29.35
C GLU A 113 9.86 -25.26 28.52
N GLU A 114 11.09 -24.91 28.95
CA GLU A 114 12.31 -25.25 28.21
C GLU A 114 12.74 -26.73 28.35
N GLU A 115 12.36 -27.43 29.43
CA GLU A 115 12.72 -28.84 29.63
C GLU A 115 11.95 -29.82 28.73
N GLU A 116 10.79 -29.42 28.18
CA GLU A 116 9.93 -30.30 27.39
C GLU A 116 10.28 -30.28 25.88
N GLU A 117 10.79 -29.16 25.36
CA GLU A 117 11.15 -29.03 23.94
C GLU A 117 12.54 -29.58 23.58
N GLU A 118 13.47 -29.68 24.53
CA GLU A 118 14.85 -30.10 24.26
C GLU A 118 14.96 -31.58 23.81
N LYS A 119 13.94 -32.41 24.06
CA LYS A 119 13.94 -33.83 23.67
C LYS A 119 13.62 -34.12 22.20
N LYS A 120 13.19 -33.14 21.38
CA LYS A 120 12.53 -33.47 20.09
C LYS A 120 13.23 -33.12 18.78
N ARG A 121 14.41 -32.48 18.73
CA ARG A 121 15.01 -32.09 17.44
C ARG A 121 16.45 -32.52 17.24
N LYS A 122 16.62 -33.80 16.88
CA LYS A 122 17.76 -34.25 16.04
C LYS A 122 17.48 -33.84 14.59
N GLY A 123 18.14 -32.79 14.12
CA GLY A 123 18.10 -32.33 12.74
C GLY A 123 19.16 -31.26 12.52
N LYS A 124 20.10 -31.54 11.61
CA LYS A 124 21.29 -30.78 11.24
C LYS A 124 21.04 -29.25 11.24
N ARG A 125 21.68 -28.54 12.17
CA ARG A 125 21.65 -27.08 12.32
C ARG A 125 23.08 -26.57 12.12
N ASN A 126 23.30 -25.70 11.13
CA ASN A 126 24.51 -24.91 11.08
C ASN A 126 24.30 -23.76 12.07
N THR A 127 24.71 -23.99 13.32
CA THR A 127 24.62 -23.05 14.43
C THR A 127 26.01 -22.53 14.75
N SER A 128 26.25 -21.26 14.44
CA SER A 128 27.20 -20.46 15.21
C SER A 128 26.33 -19.61 16.14
N ALA A 129 26.29 -20.00 17.42
CA ALA A 129 25.49 -19.45 18.53
C ALA A 129 23.95 -19.49 18.34
N GLY A 130 23.25 -20.27 19.17
CA GLY A 130 21.79 -20.43 19.19
C GLY A 130 21.00 -19.18 19.63
N THR A 131 21.28 -18.01 19.05
CA THR A 131 20.57 -16.75 19.33
C THR A 131 19.74 -16.34 18.12
N SER A 132 18.43 -16.19 18.30
CA SER A 132 17.52 -15.67 17.28
C SER A 132 17.42 -14.15 17.39
N PHE A 133 17.71 -13.42 16.31
CA PHE A 133 17.45 -11.99 16.22
C PHE A 133 16.05 -11.75 15.64
N LEU A 134 15.29 -10.86 16.28
CA LEU A 134 14.06 -10.30 15.73
C LEU A 134 14.33 -8.87 15.30
N ILE A 135 14.46 -8.66 13.99
CA ILE A 135 14.85 -7.38 13.39
C ILE A 135 13.59 -6.70 12.82
N TRP A 136 13.45 -5.41 13.08
CA TRP A 136 12.38 -4.58 12.54
C TRP A 136 12.99 -3.48 11.68
N ASP A 137 12.69 -3.49 10.39
CA ASP A 137 13.09 -2.40 9.48
C ASP A 137 12.08 -1.24 9.56
N VAL A 138 12.60 -0.02 9.60
CA VAL A 138 11.80 1.19 9.66
C VAL A 138 12.39 2.21 8.68
N GLY A 139 11.57 2.67 7.73
CA GLY A 139 12.06 3.59 6.71
C GLY A 139 12.54 4.94 7.28
N GLY A 140 13.50 5.56 6.58
CA GLY A 140 14.14 6.81 6.98
C GLY A 140 13.53 8.10 6.43
N GLN A 141 12.41 8.03 5.70
CA GLN A 141 11.74 9.22 5.16
C GLN A 141 11.23 10.10 6.31
N GLU A 142 11.39 11.41 6.20
CA GLU A 142 11.05 12.39 7.25
C GLU A 142 9.63 12.20 7.81
N LYS A 143 8.65 11.93 6.94
CA LYS A 143 7.23 11.73 7.29
C LYS A 143 6.97 10.54 8.22
N ILE A 144 7.83 9.52 8.20
CA ILE A 144 7.64 8.28 8.98
C ILE A 144 8.56 8.19 10.19
N ARG A 145 9.54 9.09 10.34
CA ARG A 145 10.43 9.16 11.52
C ARG A 145 9.69 9.27 12.86
N PRO A 146 8.51 9.91 12.98
CA PRO A 146 7.75 9.89 14.24
C PRO A 146 7.41 8.47 14.74
N LEU A 147 7.36 7.48 13.84
CA LEU A 147 7.11 6.08 14.18
C LEU A 147 8.31 5.40 14.86
N TRP A 148 9.54 5.90 14.66
CA TRP A 148 10.76 5.31 15.22
C TRP A 148 10.66 5.11 16.72
N ARG A 149 10.11 6.09 17.44
CA ARG A 149 9.90 6.02 18.90
C ARG A 149 9.07 4.81 19.34
N SER A 150 8.12 4.37 18.51
CA SER A 150 7.29 3.19 18.81
C SER A 150 8.06 1.89 18.59
N TYR A 151 8.95 1.86 17.60
CA TYR A 151 9.75 0.68 17.25
C TYR A 151 10.96 0.49 18.16
N THR A 152 11.67 1.57 18.52
CA THR A 152 12.85 1.51 19.41
C THR A 152 12.48 1.26 20.88
N ARG A 153 11.20 1.40 21.24
CA ARG A 153 10.77 1.15 22.62
C ARG A 153 10.97 -0.33 22.98
N CYS A 154 11.71 -0.54 24.07
CA CYS A 154 12.03 -1.86 24.62
C CYS A 154 12.78 -2.77 23.62
N THR A 155 13.66 -2.19 22.80
CA THR A 155 14.63 -2.93 21.97
C THR A 155 15.91 -3.22 22.74
N ASP A 156 16.50 -4.39 22.50
CA ASP A 156 17.79 -4.75 23.10
C ASP A 156 18.98 -4.02 22.48
N GLY A 157 18.87 -3.61 21.21
CA GLY A 157 19.91 -2.88 20.48
C GLY A 157 19.31 -2.13 19.29
N ILE A 158 20.02 -1.10 18.82
CA ILE A 158 19.65 -0.28 17.65
C ILE A 158 20.75 -0.43 16.60
N VAL A 159 20.34 -0.69 15.35
CA VAL A 159 21.23 -0.64 14.18
C VAL A 159 20.90 0.62 13.39
N PHE A 160 21.86 1.53 13.28
CA PHE A 160 21.71 2.81 12.58
C PHE A 160 22.55 2.79 11.31
N VAL A 161 21.88 2.74 10.16
CA VAL A 161 22.55 2.61 8.86
C VAL A 161 22.73 4.00 8.25
N VAL A 162 23.96 4.34 7.90
CA VAL A 162 24.30 5.60 7.22
C VAL A 162 24.88 5.33 5.84
N ASP A 163 24.60 6.24 4.91
CA ASP A 163 25.26 6.27 3.61
C ASP A 163 26.62 6.98 3.76
N SER A 164 27.72 6.24 3.63
CA SER A 164 29.06 6.79 3.82
C SER A 164 29.51 7.73 2.71
N VAL A 165 28.75 7.91 1.62
CA VAL A 165 29.12 8.82 0.53
C VAL A 165 28.42 10.19 0.67
N ASP A 166 27.23 10.23 1.28
CA ASP A 166 26.38 11.41 1.31
C ASP A 166 26.63 12.28 2.56
N LEU A 167 27.55 13.24 2.43
CA LEU A 167 27.92 14.17 3.50
C LEU A 167 26.78 15.08 3.97
N GLU A 168 25.89 15.50 3.06
CA GLU A 168 24.78 16.40 3.42
C GLU A 168 23.78 15.68 4.33
N ARG A 169 23.48 14.41 4.01
CA ARG A 169 22.58 13.59 4.84
C ARG A 169 23.22 13.08 6.13
N LEU A 170 24.55 13.08 6.24
CA LEU A 170 25.23 12.71 7.49
C LEU A 170 24.93 13.69 8.63
N GLU A 171 24.81 14.99 8.35
CA GLU A 171 24.44 15.98 9.38
C GLU A 171 22.98 15.81 9.84
N GLU A 172 22.08 15.50 8.90
CA GLU A 172 20.70 15.13 9.22
C GLU A 172 20.64 13.84 10.05
N ALA A 173 21.42 12.83 9.66
CA ALA A 173 21.52 11.56 10.36
C ALA A 173 22.04 11.73 11.79
N ARG A 174 23.01 12.62 12.00
CA ARG A 174 23.49 13.01 13.35
C ARG A 174 22.35 13.54 14.20
N CYS A 175 21.58 14.51 13.69
CA CYS A 175 20.45 15.09 14.43
C CYS A 175 19.44 14.02 14.86
N GLU A 176 19.06 13.13 13.95
CA GLU A 176 18.08 12.07 14.23
C GLU A 176 18.64 10.96 15.13
N LEU A 177 19.92 10.62 14.99
CA LEU A 177 20.61 9.68 15.87
C LEU A 177 20.56 10.18 17.32
N TYR A 178 20.93 11.43 17.56
CA TYR A 178 20.92 12.01 18.90
C TYR A 178 19.52 12.11 19.48
N LYS A 179 18.55 12.52 18.65
CA LYS A 179 17.15 12.60 19.04
C LYS A 179 16.61 11.23 19.45
N THR A 180 17.00 10.16 18.74
CA THR A 180 16.58 8.79 19.03
C THR A 180 17.30 8.22 20.24
N ALA A 181 18.62 8.40 20.34
CA ALA A 181 19.43 7.85 21.42
C ALA A 181 19.11 8.51 22.78
N LYS A 182 18.85 9.82 22.80
CA LYS A 182 18.50 10.58 24.02
C LYS A 182 17.06 10.36 24.51
N LEU A 183 16.25 9.55 23.81
CA LEU A 183 14.93 9.16 24.32
C LEU A 183 15.09 8.37 25.63
N PRO A 184 14.29 8.65 26.66
CA PRO A 184 14.40 7.95 27.94
C PRO A 184 14.15 6.44 27.80
N GLU A 185 13.34 6.03 26.83
CA GLU A 185 13.07 4.62 26.53
C GLU A 185 14.26 3.89 25.89
N ASN A 186 15.20 4.63 25.28
CA ASN A 186 16.38 4.11 24.62
C ASN A 186 17.65 4.29 25.48
N ALA A 187 17.52 4.82 26.69
CA ALA A 187 18.64 5.02 27.59
C ALA A 187 19.41 3.70 27.79
N GLN A 188 20.72 3.74 27.55
CA GLN A 188 21.62 2.59 27.65
C GLN A 188 21.41 1.46 26.63
N VAL A 189 20.53 1.63 25.64
CA VAL A 189 20.44 0.69 24.53
C VAL A 189 21.71 0.83 23.67
N PRO A 190 22.42 -0.27 23.38
CA PRO A 190 23.58 -0.24 22.49
C PRO A 190 23.22 0.17 21.06
N ILE A 191 24.12 0.91 20.43
CA ILE A 191 23.93 1.45 19.07
C ILE A 191 25.06 0.98 18.17
N LEU A 192 24.74 0.11 17.20
CA LEU A 192 25.63 -0.23 16.11
C LEU A 192 25.38 0.72 14.95
N VAL A 193 26.43 1.41 14.47
CA VAL A 193 26.35 2.22 13.24
C VAL A 193 26.94 1.42 12.10
N LEU A 194 26.18 1.24 11.02
CA LEU A 194 26.68 0.67 9.77
C LEU A 194 27.06 1.81 8.83
N ALA A 195 28.37 1.97 8.60
CA ALA A 195 28.92 2.86 7.58
C ALA A 195 28.80 2.17 6.21
N ASN A 196 27.63 2.28 5.59
CA ASN A 196 27.26 1.50 4.41
C ASN A 196 27.74 2.15 3.10
N LYS A 197 27.80 1.35 2.03
CA LYS A 197 28.25 1.70 0.67
C LYS A 197 29.76 1.93 0.53
N GLN A 198 30.55 1.14 1.26
CA GLN A 198 32.02 1.18 1.18
C GLN A 198 32.59 0.75 -0.19
N ASP A 199 31.75 0.17 -1.06
CA ASP A 199 32.09 -0.15 -2.45
C ASP A 199 32.21 1.08 -3.37
N LEU A 200 31.63 2.22 -2.97
CA LEU A 200 31.56 3.40 -3.83
C LEU A 200 32.79 4.32 -3.68
N PRO A 201 33.26 4.94 -4.78
CA PRO A 201 34.31 5.93 -4.70
C PRO A 201 33.84 7.14 -3.91
N GLY A 202 34.63 7.55 -2.91
CA GLY A 202 34.29 8.65 -2.00
C GLY A 202 33.54 8.24 -0.74
N ALA A 203 33.36 6.93 -0.50
CA ALA A 203 32.89 6.43 0.79
C ALA A 203 33.84 6.88 1.91
N LYS A 204 33.26 7.41 2.99
CA LYS A 204 34.01 7.86 4.16
C LYS A 204 34.44 6.67 5.01
N ASP A 205 35.68 6.75 5.49
CA ASP A 205 36.21 5.81 6.46
C ASP A 205 35.36 5.81 7.74
N PRO A 206 35.25 4.68 8.45
CA PRO A 206 34.51 4.58 9.71
C PRO A 206 34.88 5.65 10.74
N LEU A 207 36.16 6.02 10.80
CA LEU A 207 36.68 7.06 11.70
C LEU A 207 36.19 8.47 11.30
N GLU A 208 36.03 8.73 10.00
CA GLU A 208 35.47 10.00 9.52
C GLU A 208 33.96 10.05 9.80
N VAL A 209 33.25 8.94 9.58
CA VAL A 209 31.83 8.78 9.94
C VAL A 209 31.62 9.00 11.45
N GLU A 210 32.50 8.45 12.29
CA GLU A 210 32.47 8.67 13.74
C GLU A 210 32.51 10.16 14.11
N ARG A 211 33.44 10.90 13.49
CA ARG A 211 33.63 12.33 13.74
C ARG A 211 32.46 13.16 13.22
N LEU A 212 31.92 12.82 12.05
CA LEU A 212 30.79 13.52 11.45
C LEU A 212 29.49 13.29 12.22
N LEU A 213 29.24 12.04 12.65
CA LEU A 213 28.08 11.72 13.48
C LEU A 213 28.24 12.23 14.92
N GLY A 214 29.45 12.47 15.39
CA GLY A 214 29.72 12.89 16.77
C GLY A 214 29.35 11.82 17.80
N ILE A 215 29.23 10.54 17.42
CA ILE A 215 28.68 9.50 18.30
C ILE A 215 29.45 9.36 19.63
N ALA A 216 30.74 9.69 19.65
CA ALA A 216 31.56 9.73 20.85
C ALA A 216 31.04 10.73 21.91
N GLU A 217 30.34 11.80 21.51
CA GLU A 217 29.77 12.80 22.42
C GLU A 217 28.55 12.25 23.20
N LEU A 218 27.97 11.11 22.81
CA LEU A 218 26.98 10.42 23.65
C LEU A 218 27.58 9.87 24.95
N GLY A 219 28.91 9.83 25.04
CA GLY A 219 29.67 9.44 26.21
C GLY A 219 29.39 8.00 26.65
N ASN A 220 29.64 7.71 27.93
CA ASN A 220 29.47 6.37 28.50
C ASN A 220 28.00 5.97 28.73
N THR A 221 27.05 6.76 28.22
CA THR A 221 25.61 6.48 28.37
C THR A 221 25.18 5.31 27.50
N HIS A 222 25.79 5.15 26.33
CA HIS A 222 25.49 4.09 25.37
C HIS A 222 26.77 3.33 25.01
N LEU A 223 26.67 2.01 24.89
CA LEU A 223 27.67 1.24 24.15
C LEU A 223 27.45 1.48 22.66
N TRP A 224 28.50 1.74 21.91
CA TRP A 224 28.41 1.93 20.48
C TRP A 224 29.59 1.31 19.74
N HIS A 225 29.37 0.98 18.48
CA HIS A 225 30.39 0.49 17.55
C HIS A 225 30.06 0.96 16.15
N ILE A 226 31.07 1.30 15.35
CA ILE A 226 30.90 1.63 13.94
C ILE A 226 31.54 0.53 13.10
N GLN A 227 30.75 -0.07 12.21
CA GLN A 227 31.21 -1.12 11.33
C GLN A 227 31.14 -0.65 9.86
N PRO A 228 32.25 -0.68 9.09
CA PRO A 228 32.18 -0.54 7.65
C PRO A 228 31.38 -1.70 7.06
N ALA A 229 30.45 -1.40 6.16
CA ALA A 229 29.62 -2.41 5.53
C ALA A 229 29.36 -2.12 4.06
N CYS A 230 29.15 -3.19 3.31
CA CYS A 230 28.64 -3.12 1.95
C CYS A 230 27.42 -4.01 1.82
N ALA A 231 26.23 -3.40 1.79
CA ALA A 231 24.97 -4.16 1.74
C ALA A 231 24.80 -5.01 0.46
N ILE A 232 25.48 -4.67 -0.64
CA ILE A 232 25.40 -5.43 -1.89
C ILE A 232 26.29 -6.67 -1.90
N THR A 233 27.46 -6.63 -1.26
CA THR A 233 28.38 -7.77 -1.18
C THR A 233 28.15 -8.59 0.09
N GLY A 234 27.55 -7.97 1.11
CA GLY A 234 27.38 -8.55 2.45
C GLY A 234 28.61 -8.38 3.36
N GLU A 235 29.68 -7.76 2.86
CA GLU A 235 30.91 -7.56 3.65
C GLU A 235 30.65 -6.69 4.88
N GLY A 236 31.24 -7.12 6.01
CA GLY A 236 31.15 -6.44 7.30
C GLY A 236 29.86 -6.65 8.08
N LEU A 237 28.83 -7.32 7.52
CA LEU A 237 27.55 -7.53 8.22
C LEU A 237 27.65 -8.56 9.35
N ASP A 238 28.35 -9.66 9.13
CA ASP A 238 28.52 -10.71 10.16
C ASP A 238 29.28 -10.16 11.38
N ASP A 239 30.39 -9.45 11.15
CA ASP A 239 31.16 -8.76 12.20
C ASP A 239 30.29 -7.74 12.95
N ALA A 240 29.44 -7.00 12.23
CA ALA A 240 28.54 -6.03 12.84
C ALA A 240 27.55 -6.69 13.81
N LEU A 241 26.95 -7.82 13.40
CA LEU A 241 26.01 -8.56 14.22
C LEU A 241 26.69 -9.19 15.44
N GLU A 242 27.92 -9.68 15.30
CA GLU A 242 28.73 -10.16 16.43
C GLU A 242 29.02 -9.04 17.44
N HIS A 243 29.45 -7.87 16.96
CA HIS A 243 29.65 -6.69 17.82
C HIS A 243 28.37 -6.24 18.52
N LEU A 244 27.23 -6.25 17.81
CA LEU A 244 25.94 -5.92 18.40
C LEU A 244 25.57 -6.92 19.50
N TYR A 245 25.73 -8.21 19.24
CA TYR A 245 25.48 -9.28 20.21
C TYR A 245 26.29 -9.08 21.49
N ASP A 246 27.59 -8.82 21.36
CA ASP A 246 28.49 -8.59 22.47
C ASP A 246 28.10 -7.36 23.29
N MET A 247 27.74 -6.27 22.62
CA MET A 247 27.27 -5.05 23.30
C MET A 247 25.96 -5.30 24.07
N ILE A 248 25.00 -6.00 23.47
CA ILE A 248 23.73 -6.37 24.13
C ILE A 248 24.01 -7.23 25.36
N HIS A 249 24.87 -8.24 25.23
CA HIS A 249 25.19 -9.13 26.33
C HIS A 249 25.93 -8.41 27.46
N LYS A 250 26.87 -7.51 27.12
CA LYS A 250 27.57 -6.64 28.08
C LYS A 250 26.58 -5.73 28.81
N GLN A 251 25.65 -5.11 28.10
CA GLN A 251 24.65 -4.22 28.68
C GLN A 251 23.71 -4.97 29.65
N ARG A 252 23.25 -6.16 29.28
CA ARG A 252 22.43 -7.02 30.15
C ARG A 252 23.17 -7.40 31.44
N ARG A 253 24.48 -7.69 31.37
CA ARG A 253 25.32 -7.95 32.55
C ARG A 253 25.41 -6.73 33.47
N LEU A 254 25.65 -5.55 32.89
CA LEU A 254 25.70 -4.28 33.65
C LEU A 254 24.37 -3.98 34.36
N ALA A 255 23.24 -4.21 33.69
CA ALA A 255 21.92 -4.03 34.28
C ALA A 255 21.68 -4.99 35.47
N LYS A 256 22.10 -6.26 35.37
CA LYS A 256 22.02 -7.25 36.47
C LYS A 256 22.87 -6.84 37.67
N THR A 257 24.07 -6.31 37.45
CA THR A 257 24.96 -5.86 38.54
C THR A 257 24.42 -4.62 39.26
N SER A 258 23.78 -3.69 38.54
CA SER A 258 23.18 -2.49 39.13
C SER A 258 21.97 -2.82 40.02
N LYS A 259 21.20 -3.88 39.70
CA LYS A 259 20.07 -4.35 40.53
C LYS A 259 20.51 -5.07 41.82
N LYS A 260 21.74 -5.60 41.88
CA LYS A 260 22.25 -6.40 43.01
C LYS A 260 22.94 -5.60 44.13
N ARG A 261 23.11 -4.27 44.00
CA ARG A 261 23.63 -3.44 45.10
C ARG A 261 22.49 -3.11 46.08
N PRO A 262 22.45 -3.68 47.30
CA PRO A 262 21.54 -3.17 48.32
C PRO A 262 22.00 -1.75 48.71
N ARG A 263 21.02 -0.86 48.89
CA ARG A 263 21.24 0.47 49.48
C ARG A 263 21.61 0.36 50.94
#